data_AF-A0A4Z0Z4M0-F1
#
_entry.id   AF-A0A4Z0Z4M0-F1
#
_cell.length_a   1.000
_cell.length_b   1.000
_cell.length_c   1.000
_cell.angle_alpha   90.00
_cell.angle_beta   90.00
_cell.angle_gamma   90.00
#
_symmetry.space_group_name_H-M   'P 1'
#
loop_
_entity.id
_entity.type
_entity.pdbx_description
1 polymer ?
#
loop_
_entity_poly.entity_id
_entity_poly.type
_entity_poly.pdbx_seq_one_letter_code
_entity_poly.pdbx_strand_id
1 'polypeptide(L)'
;MHPKREPLRFAALSDSYVAALECYAGWRRRQRERNHYRTRRTDDDDARSWVCAASASLAISKLKIEEAFSSGADVLGDEFISGDAACRDVLLDNLTRLRDCVGALSKAVDAGYHPLPLTDVTCVSEAVRVSSLAALHKQYQRVVVARLAPRGLPLEAPKLPSADNNRDIDGGNLEVVVDRAQTPTNHHRTGSGKISCNTDNNSNNSNHEPPSPPPTPISVSKERPDHDAESTYSWSTTGFEFQPMNSVFSVFCPEAMKYQVDLEKTMPIKGAKCRCGYDWNATCCTENRATMVIKEGFQITPRFLGKSHCEKGLGCVLCTSSGKTETFGSVEGLKTHINSSHTKWQLLHDRDLVGR
;
A
#
# COMPACT_ATOMS: atom_id res chain seq x y z
N MET A 1 -5.69 -45.20 8.01
CA MET A 1 -6.24 -44.02 7.31
C MET A 1 -5.35 -42.82 7.59
N HIS A 2 -4.51 -42.42 6.64
CA HIS A 2 -3.70 -41.21 6.78
C HIS A 2 -4.57 -39.97 6.49
N PRO A 3 -4.63 -38.98 7.40
CA PRO A 3 -5.30 -37.73 7.10
C PRO A 3 -4.54 -37.06 5.95
N LYS A 4 -5.28 -36.71 4.89
CA LYS A 4 -4.77 -35.95 3.75
C LYS A 4 -4.07 -34.71 4.29
N ARG A 5 -2.75 -34.67 4.17
CA ARG A 5 -1.88 -33.56 4.56
C ARG A 5 -2.42 -32.29 3.89
N GLU A 6 -2.53 -31.20 4.65
CA GLU A 6 -3.05 -29.90 4.18
C GLU A 6 -1.93 -28.96 3.70
N PRO A 7 -1.52 -29.00 2.41
CA PRO A 7 -0.79 -27.90 1.77
C PRO A 7 -1.71 -26.70 1.43
N LEU A 8 -2.98 -26.74 1.87
CA LEU A 8 -4.06 -25.84 1.43
C LEU A 8 -3.99 -24.41 2.00
N ARG A 9 -3.18 -24.16 3.04
CA ARG A 9 -3.24 -22.90 3.80
C ARG A 9 -2.53 -21.74 3.10
N PHE A 10 -1.38 -22.02 2.49
CA PHE A 10 -0.65 -21.05 1.67
C PHE A 10 -1.44 -20.71 0.38
N ALA A 11 -1.97 -21.72 -0.30
CA ALA A 11 -2.79 -21.52 -1.49
C ALA A 11 -4.01 -20.62 -1.18
N ALA A 12 -4.73 -20.93 -0.11
CA ALA A 12 -5.86 -20.12 0.35
C ALA A 12 -5.50 -18.66 0.69
N LEU A 13 -4.29 -18.43 1.21
CA LEU A 13 -3.79 -17.08 1.48
C LEU A 13 -3.49 -16.33 0.18
N SER A 14 -2.84 -16.99 -0.77
CA SER A 14 -2.58 -16.45 -2.10
C SER A 14 -3.87 -16.10 -2.84
N ASP A 15 -4.87 -17.00 -2.81
CA ASP A 15 -6.19 -16.79 -3.39
C ASP A 15 -6.90 -15.58 -2.77
N SER A 16 -6.73 -15.36 -1.47
CA SER A 16 -7.32 -14.21 -0.77
C SER A 16 -6.72 -12.88 -1.24
N TYR A 17 -5.41 -12.83 -1.53
CA TYR A 17 -4.78 -11.65 -2.15
C TYR A 17 -5.29 -11.40 -3.57
N VAL A 18 -5.49 -12.46 -4.36
CA VAL A 18 -6.05 -12.35 -5.72
C VAL A 18 -7.47 -11.80 -5.67
N ALA A 19 -8.33 -12.35 -4.80
CA ALA A 19 -9.70 -11.89 -4.62
C ALA A 19 -9.75 -10.41 -4.21
N ALA A 20 -8.87 -9.98 -3.30
CA ALA A 20 -8.75 -8.57 -2.90
C ALA A 20 -8.42 -7.66 -4.10
N LEU A 21 -7.45 -8.08 -4.92
CA LEU A 21 -6.98 -7.32 -6.07
C LEU A 21 -8.06 -7.22 -7.15
N GLU A 22 -8.76 -8.31 -7.44
CA GLU A 22 -9.85 -8.36 -8.39
C GLU A 22 -11.03 -7.47 -7.94
N CYS A 23 -11.40 -7.55 -6.66
CA CYS A 23 -12.44 -6.71 -6.08
C CYS A 23 -12.12 -5.22 -6.26
N TYR A 24 -10.89 -4.81 -5.92
CA TYR A 24 -10.44 -3.43 -6.07
C TYR A 24 -10.35 -3.01 -7.55
N ALA A 25 -9.82 -3.87 -8.43
CA ALA A 25 -9.73 -3.59 -9.86
C ALA A 25 -11.11 -3.43 -10.50
N GLY A 26 -12.08 -4.23 -10.09
CA GLY A 26 -13.48 -4.15 -10.51
C GLY A 26 -14.14 -2.83 -10.07
N TRP A 27 -13.95 -2.41 -8.82
CA TRP A 27 -14.40 -1.10 -8.36
C TRP A 27 -13.78 0.04 -9.17
N ARG A 28 -12.45 0.01 -9.36
CA ARG A 28 -11.73 1.05 -10.11
C ARG A 28 -12.20 1.14 -11.56
N ARG A 29 -12.50 0.00 -12.20
CA ARG A 29 -13.08 -0.04 -13.55
C ARG A 29 -14.44 0.68 -13.59
N ARG A 30 -15.35 0.36 -12.66
CA ARG A 30 -16.65 1.03 -12.54
C ARG A 30 -16.52 2.53 -12.31
N GLN A 31 -15.57 2.97 -11.49
CA GLN A 31 -15.33 4.40 -11.27
C GLN A 31 -14.82 5.11 -12.52
N ARG A 32 -13.95 4.45 -13.32
CA ARG A 32 -13.50 4.97 -14.60
C ARG A 32 -14.63 5.10 -15.61
N GLU A 33 -15.53 4.11 -15.67
CA GLU A 33 -16.71 4.13 -16.56
C GLU A 33 -17.69 5.26 -16.18
N ARG A 34 -17.84 5.55 -14.88
CA ARG A 34 -18.69 6.64 -14.37
C ARG A 34 -18.05 8.03 -14.49
N ASN A 35 -16.75 8.11 -14.76
CA ASN A 35 -16.06 9.38 -14.83
C ASN A 35 -16.27 10.05 -16.20
N HIS A 36 -17.16 11.05 -16.23
CA HIS A 36 -17.53 11.80 -17.43
C HIS A 36 -16.46 12.80 -17.90
N TYR A 37 -15.37 12.99 -17.16
CA TYR A 37 -14.27 13.88 -17.56
C TYR A 37 -13.32 13.27 -18.61
N ARG A 38 -13.62 12.08 -19.15
CA ARG A 38 -12.87 11.53 -20.28
C ARG A 38 -13.05 12.40 -21.51
N THR A 39 -12.04 13.22 -21.83
CA THR A 39 -11.88 13.75 -23.19
C THR A 39 -11.68 12.58 -24.13
N ARG A 40 -12.69 12.34 -24.96
CA ARG A 40 -12.73 11.37 -26.04
C ARG A 40 -11.68 11.72 -27.09
N ARG A 41 -10.40 11.41 -26.86
CA ARG A 41 -9.36 11.40 -27.91
C ARG A 41 -8.10 10.66 -27.46
N THR A 42 -7.83 9.58 -28.20
CA THR A 42 -6.51 9.06 -28.63
C THR A 42 -5.50 8.70 -27.54
N ASP A 43 -5.51 7.42 -27.16
CA ASP A 43 -4.40 6.44 -27.28
C ASP A 43 -4.59 5.36 -26.20
N ASP A 44 -5.47 4.41 -26.51
CA ASP A 44 -5.99 3.40 -25.56
C ASP A 44 -5.16 2.11 -25.52
N ASP A 45 -3.98 2.06 -26.15
CA ASP A 45 -3.13 0.84 -26.16
C ASP A 45 -1.98 0.87 -25.15
N ASP A 46 -1.68 2.03 -24.55
CA ASP A 46 -0.51 2.18 -23.66
C ASP A 46 -0.86 2.82 -22.31
N ALA A 47 -2.12 2.69 -21.89
CA ALA A 47 -2.56 3.02 -20.54
C ALA A 47 -1.88 2.08 -19.53
N ARG A 48 -0.59 2.36 -19.26
CA ARG A 48 0.22 1.71 -18.25
C ARG A 48 -0.62 1.54 -17.01
N SER A 49 -0.61 0.32 -16.48
CA SER A 49 -1.28 -0.04 -15.25
C SER A 49 -0.78 0.85 -14.12
N TRP A 50 -1.42 2.01 -13.90
CA TRP A 50 -1.16 2.85 -12.73
C TRP A 50 -1.56 2.04 -11.52
N VAL A 51 -0.59 1.41 -10.86
CA VAL A 51 -0.82 0.58 -9.70
C VAL A 51 -0.95 1.52 -8.50
N CYS A 52 -2.14 1.62 -7.90
CA CYS A 52 -2.29 2.39 -6.66
C CYS A 52 -1.59 1.67 -5.50
N ALA A 53 -1.33 2.36 -4.39
CA ALA A 53 -0.68 1.78 -3.21
C ALA A 53 -1.35 0.47 -2.73
N ALA A 54 -2.68 0.41 -2.73
CA ALA A 54 -3.43 -0.80 -2.36
C ALA A 54 -3.20 -1.95 -3.36
N SER A 55 -3.29 -1.69 -4.67
CA SER A 55 -3.00 -2.71 -5.69
C SER A 55 -1.55 -3.20 -5.64
N ALA A 56 -0.61 -2.28 -5.42
CA ALA A 56 0.81 -2.61 -5.32
C ALA A 56 1.08 -3.45 -4.09
N SER A 57 0.54 -3.05 -2.93
CA SER A 57 0.66 -3.80 -1.68
C SER A 57 0.11 -5.22 -1.83
N LEU A 58 -1.10 -5.40 -2.36
CA LEU A 58 -1.70 -6.72 -2.54
C LEU A 58 -0.89 -7.61 -3.50
N ALA A 59 -0.47 -7.05 -4.64
CA ALA A 59 0.30 -7.79 -5.66
C ALA A 59 1.69 -8.19 -5.15
N ILE A 60 2.43 -7.25 -4.54
CA ILE A 60 3.77 -7.49 -4.00
C ILE A 60 3.70 -8.47 -2.83
N SER A 61 2.67 -8.37 -1.98
CA SER A 61 2.49 -9.24 -0.82
C SER A 61 2.29 -10.69 -1.20
N LYS A 62 1.39 -10.94 -2.16
CA LYS A 62 1.22 -12.26 -2.75
C LYS A 62 2.56 -12.80 -3.26
N LEU A 63 3.19 -12.07 -4.19
CA LEU A 63 4.41 -12.51 -4.85
C LEU A 63 5.54 -12.84 -3.86
N LYS A 64 5.73 -12.00 -2.84
CA LYS A 64 6.81 -12.19 -1.86
C LYS A 64 6.59 -13.39 -0.95
N ILE A 65 5.35 -13.64 -0.53
CA ILE A 65 5.02 -14.82 0.27
C ILE A 65 5.19 -16.08 -0.59
N GLU A 66 4.77 -16.04 -1.86
CA GLU A 66 4.94 -17.15 -2.80
C GLU A 66 6.41 -17.48 -3.05
N GLU A 67 7.24 -16.47 -3.32
CA GLU A 67 8.69 -16.62 -3.51
C GLU A 67 9.35 -17.26 -2.27
N ALA A 68 9.02 -16.79 -1.07
CA ALA A 68 9.56 -17.33 0.17
C ALA A 68 9.11 -18.77 0.45
N PHE A 69 7.84 -19.09 0.16
CA PHE A 69 7.32 -20.46 0.32
C PHE A 69 7.97 -21.41 -0.68
N SER A 70 8.00 -21.05 -1.97
CA SER A 70 8.61 -21.87 -3.02
C SER A 70 10.09 -22.12 -2.75
N SER A 71 10.84 -21.08 -2.36
CA SER A 71 12.26 -21.23 -2.01
C SER A 71 12.47 -22.22 -0.84
N GLY A 72 11.63 -22.16 0.20
CA GLY A 72 11.70 -23.12 1.30
C GLY A 72 11.30 -24.54 0.89
N ALA A 73 10.27 -24.67 0.05
CA ALA A 73 9.82 -25.95 -0.48
C ALA A 73 10.86 -26.61 -1.39
N ASP A 74 11.55 -25.84 -2.24
CA ASP A 74 12.59 -26.34 -3.14
C ASP A 74 13.81 -26.88 -2.36
N VAL A 75 14.19 -26.20 -1.28
CA VAL A 75 15.37 -26.56 -0.48
C VAL A 75 15.08 -27.67 0.53
N LEU A 76 13.91 -27.64 1.17
CA LEU A 76 13.59 -28.51 2.31
C LEU A 76 12.53 -29.57 1.99
N GLY A 77 11.84 -29.49 0.85
CA GLY A 77 10.85 -30.48 0.42
C GLY A 77 9.64 -30.59 1.36
N ASP A 78 9.09 -31.81 1.44
CA ASP A 78 7.81 -32.11 2.11
C ASP A 78 7.74 -31.69 3.59
N GLU A 79 8.86 -31.69 4.31
CA GLU A 79 8.92 -31.27 5.72
C GLU A 79 8.56 -29.79 5.87
N PHE A 80 9.01 -28.95 4.93
CA PHE A 80 8.67 -27.54 4.90
C PHE A 80 7.26 -27.31 4.34
N ILE A 81 6.88 -28.05 3.28
CA ILE A 81 5.54 -27.94 2.68
C ILE A 81 4.44 -28.29 3.70
N SER A 82 4.65 -29.32 4.52
CA SER A 82 3.70 -29.73 5.57
C SER A 82 3.59 -28.69 6.70
N GLY A 83 4.65 -27.90 6.86
CA GLY A 83 4.82 -26.91 7.91
C GLY A 83 4.85 -27.48 9.33
N ASP A 84 5.35 -26.69 10.27
CA ASP A 84 5.19 -26.97 11.70
C ASP A 84 3.92 -26.33 12.26
N ALA A 85 3.50 -26.76 13.46
CA ALA A 85 2.26 -26.25 14.08
C ALA A 85 2.27 -24.73 14.25
N ALA A 86 3.38 -24.17 14.74
CA ALA A 86 3.50 -22.74 15.00
C ALA A 86 3.37 -21.90 13.72
N CYS A 87 4.02 -22.31 12.62
CA CYS A 87 3.90 -21.63 11.33
C CYS A 87 2.47 -21.74 10.79
N ARG A 88 1.91 -22.94 10.85
CA ARG A 88 0.54 -23.23 10.39
C ARG A 88 -0.52 -22.39 11.11
N ASP A 89 -0.35 -22.16 12.41
CA ASP A 89 -1.28 -21.35 13.21
C ASP A 89 -1.18 -19.87 12.83
N VAL A 90 0.04 -19.35 12.65
CA VAL A 90 0.25 -17.96 12.20
C VAL A 90 -0.31 -17.73 10.81
N LEU A 91 -0.09 -18.66 9.87
CA LEU A 91 -0.65 -18.54 8.51
C LEU A 91 -2.18 -18.60 8.51
N LEU A 92 -2.79 -19.34 9.45
CA LEU A 92 -4.25 -19.41 9.59
C LEU A 92 -4.85 -18.12 10.17
N ASP A 93 -4.21 -17.53 11.18
CA ASP A 93 -4.60 -16.21 11.70
C ASP A 93 -4.50 -15.13 10.62
N ASN A 94 -3.37 -15.11 9.91
CA ASN A 94 -3.12 -14.22 8.78
C ASN A 94 -4.17 -14.37 7.67
N LEU A 95 -4.54 -15.61 7.33
CA LEU A 95 -5.59 -15.91 6.34
C LEU A 95 -6.95 -15.36 6.78
N THR A 96 -7.30 -15.56 8.05
CA THR A 96 -8.57 -15.08 8.61
C THR A 96 -8.65 -13.55 8.55
N ARG A 97 -7.58 -12.88 9.02
CA ARG A 97 -7.48 -11.41 8.99
C ARG A 97 -7.57 -10.85 7.57
N LEU A 98 -6.90 -11.48 6.61
CA LEU A 98 -6.97 -11.05 5.21
C LEU A 98 -8.38 -11.24 4.63
N ARG A 99 -9.02 -12.39 4.90
CA ARG A 99 -10.39 -12.67 4.44
C ARG A 99 -11.41 -11.70 5.01
N ASP A 100 -11.30 -11.36 6.29
CA ASP A 100 -12.18 -10.37 6.92
C ASP A 100 -12.04 -9.00 6.26
N CYS A 101 -10.80 -8.60 5.97
CA CYS A 101 -10.50 -7.36 5.26
C CYS A 101 -11.04 -7.36 3.82
N VAL A 102 -10.91 -8.48 3.09
CA VAL A 102 -11.46 -8.64 1.75
C VAL A 102 -12.99 -8.61 1.78
N GLY A 103 -13.61 -9.25 2.77
CA GLY A 103 -15.05 -9.21 2.97
C GLY A 103 -15.56 -7.80 3.23
N ALA A 104 -14.85 -7.02 4.06
CA ALA A 104 -15.16 -5.61 4.30
C ALA A 104 -15.01 -4.76 3.03
N LEU A 105 -13.94 -4.96 2.27
CA LEU A 105 -13.73 -4.28 0.98
C LEU A 105 -14.86 -4.59 -0.01
N SER A 106 -15.22 -5.87 -0.19
CA SER A 106 -16.29 -6.28 -1.10
C SER A 106 -17.62 -5.63 -0.71
N LYS A 107 -17.99 -5.68 0.56
CA LYS A 107 -19.21 -5.02 1.07
C LYS A 107 -19.20 -3.51 0.79
N ALA A 108 -18.06 -2.85 1.02
CA ALA A 108 -17.93 -1.42 0.76
C ALA A 108 -18.10 -1.08 -0.73
N VAL A 109 -17.51 -1.92 -1.59
CA VAL A 109 -17.58 -1.82 -3.04
C VAL A 109 -19.00 -2.06 -3.57
N ASP A 110 -19.75 -3.01 -3.00
CA ASP A 110 -21.11 -3.36 -3.43
C ASP A 110 -22.14 -2.32 -2.97
N ALA A 111 -21.98 -1.81 -1.75
CA ALA A 111 -22.85 -0.75 -1.22
C ALA A 111 -22.58 0.63 -1.86
N GLY A 112 -21.55 0.76 -2.72
CA GLY A 112 -21.20 2.02 -3.35
C GLY A 112 -20.67 3.08 -2.37
N TYR A 113 -20.13 2.65 -1.21
CA TYR A 113 -19.61 3.57 -0.21
C TYR A 113 -18.39 4.33 -0.75
N HIS A 114 -18.36 5.62 -0.42
CA HIS A 114 -17.21 6.51 -0.59
C HIS A 114 -16.95 7.24 0.72
N PRO A 115 -15.74 7.18 1.30
CA PRO A 115 -14.52 6.55 0.78
C PRO A 115 -14.45 5.02 1.02
N LEU A 116 -13.71 4.30 0.15
CA LEU A 116 -13.36 2.89 0.40
C LEU A 116 -12.30 2.78 1.50
N PRO A 117 -12.26 1.67 2.29
CA PRO A 117 -11.29 1.46 3.35
C PRO A 117 -9.91 1.04 2.81
N LEU A 118 -9.35 1.78 1.85
CA LEU A 118 -8.10 1.41 1.17
C LEU A 118 -6.87 1.47 2.07
N THR A 119 -6.89 2.37 3.07
CA THR A 119 -5.85 2.44 4.10
C THR A 119 -5.81 1.14 4.90
N ASP A 120 -6.97 0.68 5.38
CA ASP A 120 -7.07 -0.56 6.15
C ASP A 120 -6.63 -1.77 5.33
N VAL A 121 -7.06 -1.84 4.06
CA VAL A 121 -6.63 -2.90 3.14
C VAL A 121 -5.11 -2.91 2.98
N THR A 122 -4.50 -1.74 2.80
CA THR A 122 -3.04 -1.62 2.63
C THR A 122 -2.30 -2.02 3.91
N CYS A 123 -2.77 -1.56 5.07
CA CYS A 123 -2.19 -1.89 6.37
C CYS A 123 -2.33 -3.39 6.71
N VAL A 124 -3.49 -3.99 6.50
CA VAL A 124 -3.73 -5.42 6.76
C VAL A 124 -2.91 -6.27 5.80
N SER A 125 -2.90 -5.95 4.51
CA SER A 125 -2.07 -6.61 3.49
C SER A 125 -0.59 -6.64 3.91
N GLU A 126 -0.06 -5.47 4.28
CA GLU A 126 1.34 -5.35 4.70
C GLU A 126 1.63 -6.13 6.00
N ALA A 127 0.76 -6.03 7.00
CA ALA A 127 0.91 -6.74 8.26
C ALA A 127 0.87 -8.27 8.07
N VAL A 128 -0.04 -8.77 7.23
CA VAL A 128 -0.16 -10.18 6.87
C VAL A 128 1.07 -10.65 6.10
N ARG A 129 1.60 -9.83 5.20
CA ARG A 129 2.85 -10.11 4.48
C ARG A 129 4.02 -10.27 5.43
N VAL A 130 4.28 -9.28 6.29
CA VAL A 130 5.40 -9.30 7.24
C VAL A 130 5.28 -10.50 8.18
N SER A 131 4.08 -10.73 8.74
CA SER A 131 3.80 -11.86 9.63
C SER A 131 4.03 -13.21 8.96
N SER A 132 3.52 -13.40 7.72
CA SER A 132 3.69 -14.64 6.96
C SER A 132 5.14 -14.92 6.61
N LEU A 133 5.88 -13.91 6.14
CA LEU A 133 7.31 -14.05 5.84
C LEU A 133 8.12 -14.41 7.09
N ALA A 134 7.83 -13.78 8.22
CA ALA A 134 8.48 -14.12 9.48
C ALA A 134 8.16 -15.55 9.94
N ALA A 135 6.92 -16.02 9.76
CA ALA A 135 6.52 -17.39 10.09
C ALA A 135 7.26 -18.41 9.22
N LEU A 136 7.29 -18.19 7.90
CA LEU A 136 8.00 -19.04 6.94
C LEU A 136 9.51 -19.07 7.21
N HIS A 137 10.11 -17.92 7.51
CA HIS A 137 11.54 -17.84 7.84
C HIS A 137 11.87 -18.61 9.13
N LYS A 138 11.06 -18.44 10.19
CA LYS A 138 11.23 -19.19 11.44
C LYS A 138 11.04 -20.69 11.26
N GLN A 139 10.09 -21.12 10.41
CA GLN A 139 9.92 -22.52 10.06
C GLN A 139 11.17 -23.06 9.35
N TYR A 140 11.67 -22.33 8.35
CA TYR A 140 12.90 -22.68 7.63
C TYR A 140 14.06 -22.94 8.61
N GLN A 141 14.30 -22.00 9.53
CA GLN A 141 15.34 -22.15 10.56
C GLN A 141 15.15 -23.41 11.41
N ARG A 142 13.94 -23.68 11.88
CA ARG A 142 13.65 -24.87 12.72
C ARG A 142 13.88 -26.17 11.98
N VAL A 143 13.44 -26.26 10.73
CA VAL A 143 13.63 -27.46 9.90
C VAL A 143 15.11 -27.68 9.59
N VAL A 144 15.86 -26.63 9.28
CA VAL A 144 17.32 -26.72 9.06
C VAL A 144 18.03 -27.18 10.33
N VAL A 145 17.74 -26.59 11.49
CA VAL A 145 18.35 -26.98 12.77
C VAL A 145 18.02 -28.43 13.12
N ALA A 146 16.78 -28.88 12.88
CA ALA A 146 16.37 -30.26 13.12
C ALA A 146 17.13 -31.27 12.24
N ARG A 147 17.56 -30.87 11.03
CA ARG A 147 18.40 -31.70 10.15
C ARG A 147 19.87 -31.75 10.57
N LEU A 148 20.37 -30.68 11.18
CA LEU A 148 21.75 -30.59 11.66
C LEU A 148 21.95 -31.21 13.05
N ALA A 149 20.88 -31.39 13.81
CA ALA A 149 20.94 -32.10 15.09
C ALA A 149 21.44 -33.54 14.84
N PRO A 150 22.50 -33.99 15.54
CA PRO A 150 22.98 -35.36 15.42
C PRO A 150 21.81 -36.30 15.70
N ARG A 151 21.37 -37.05 14.68
CA ARG A 151 20.46 -38.18 14.90
C ARG A 151 21.21 -39.12 15.82
N GLY A 152 20.81 -39.12 17.10
CA GLY A 152 21.39 -40.00 18.10
C GLY A 152 21.50 -41.40 17.49
N LEU A 153 22.70 -41.96 17.58
CA LEU A 153 22.95 -43.36 17.28
C LEU A 153 21.80 -44.17 17.91
N PRO A 154 21.30 -45.24 17.25
CA PRO A 154 20.32 -46.11 17.86
C PRO A 154 20.87 -46.47 19.23
N LEU A 155 20.18 -46.07 20.31
CA LEU A 155 20.43 -46.68 21.60
C LEU A 155 20.14 -48.16 21.35
N GLU A 156 21.18 -48.98 21.26
CA GLU A 156 21.02 -50.41 21.41
C GLU A 156 20.28 -50.60 22.73
N ALA A 157 19.02 -51.01 22.62
CA ALA A 157 18.24 -51.40 23.77
C ALA A 157 19.08 -52.44 24.54
N PRO A 158 19.34 -52.24 25.84
CA PRO A 158 20.03 -53.24 26.63
C PRO A 158 19.26 -54.56 26.49
N LYS A 159 19.89 -55.56 25.88
CA LYS A 159 19.42 -56.94 25.91
C LYS A 159 19.36 -57.35 27.38
N LEU A 160 18.17 -57.31 27.96
CA LEU A 160 17.90 -57.98 29.22
C LEU A 160 18.12 -59.48 28.99
N PRO A 161 18.93 -60.15 29.83
CA PRO A 161 19.19 -61.56 29.69
C PRO A 161 17.91 -62.36 29.96
N SER A 162 17.61 -63.23 29.01
CA SER A 162 16.64 -64.31 29.12
C SER A 162 16.92 -65.14 30.37
N ALA A 163 15.99 -65.12 31.32
CA ALA A 163 15.90 -66.12 32.37
C ALA A 163 14.62 -66.93 32.10
N ASP A 164 14.83 -68.05 31.42
CA ASP A 164 13.98 -69.23 31.55
C ASP A 164 13.79 -69.53 33.03
N ASN A 165 12.54 -69.67 33.46
CA ASN A 165 12.14 -70.76 34.33
C ASN A 165 10.62 -70.92 34.30
N ASN A 166 10.20 -71.93 33.55
CA ASN A 166 8.92 -72.60 33.64
C ASN A 166 8.53 -72.86 35.10
N ARG A 167 7.37 -72.39 35.52
CA ARG A 167 6.39 -73.23 36.25
C ARG A 167 4.97 -72.80 35.89
N ASP A 168 4.33 -73.68 35.12
CA ASP A 168 2.89 -73.86 35.04
C ASP A 168 2.27 -73.94 36.44
N ILE A 169 1.27 -73.08 36.73
CA ILE A 169 0.00 -73.47 37.36
C ILE A 169 -1.09 -72.56 36.77
N ASP A 170 -1.81 -73.15 35.80
CA ASP A 170 -3.27 -73.23 35.69
C ASP A 170 -4.14 -72.05 36.20
N GLY A 171 -4.95 -71.52 35.27
CA GLY A 171 -6.39 -71.42 35.52
C GLY A 171 -6.99 -70.05 35.87
N GLY A 172 -7.25 -69.22 34.85
CA GLY A 172 -8.62 -68.74 34.62
C GLY A 172 -9.12 -67.45 35.30
N ASN A 173 -9.10 -66.38 34.50
CA ASN A 173 -10.26 -65.54 34.11
C ASN A 173 -10.63 -64.27 34.93
N LEU A 174 -10.66 -63.15 34.17
CA LEU A 174 -11.49 -61.92 34.25
C LEU A 174 -11.60 -61.20 35.63
N GLU A 175 -11.35 -59.90 35.80
CA GLU A 175 -11.78 -58.74 35.01
C GLU A 175 -10.83 -57.55 35.21
N VAL A 176 -10.75 -56.76 34.15
CA VAL A 176 -10.16 -55.42 34.09
C VAL A 176 -11.05 -54.45 34.85
N VAL A 177 -10.55 -53.84 35.93
CA VAL A 177 -11.12 -52.61 36.48
C VAL A 177 -10.13 -51.46 36.26
N VAL A 178 -10.68 -50.47 35.58
CA VAL A 178 -10.08 -49.25 35.05
C VAL A 178 -9.67 -48.29 36.16
N ASP A 179 -8.47 -47.75 35.98
CA ASP A 179 -7.86 -46.64 36.71
C ASP A 179 -8.69 -45.35 36.59
N ARG A 180 -8.99 -44.70 37.72
CA ARG A 180 -9.48 -43.31 37.73
C ARG A 180 -9.18 -42.59 39.04
N ALA A 181 -8.07 -41.86 39.07
CA ALA A 181 -7.90 -40.65 39.88
C ALA A 181 -7.64 -39.49 38.89
N GLN A 182 -8.68 -38.76 38.46
CA GLN A 182 -9.16 -37.50 39.04
C GLN A 182 -8.08 -36.41 39.28
N THR A 183 -8.04 -35.49 38.29
CA THR A 183 -8.05 -34.01 38.40
C THR A 183 -6.86 -33.28 39.07
N PRO A 184 -6.44 -32.14 38.49
CA PRO A 184 -7.07 -30.90 38.93
C PRO A 184 -7.69 -30.08 37.80
N THR A 185 -8.94 -29.70 38.04
CA THR A 185 -9.76 -28.75 37.29
C THR A 185 -9.51 -27.34 37.82
N ASN A 186 -9.73 -26.37 36.93
CA ASN A 186 -10.02 -24.94 37.17
C ASN A 186 -8.83 -24.02 37.48
N HIS A 187 -8.80 -22.77 37.03
CA HIS A 187 -9.36 -22.00 35.91
C HIS A 187 -8.99 -20.55 36.26
N HIS A 188 -8.71 -19.73 35.23
CA HIS A 188 -8.69 -18.26 35.25
C HIS A 188 -7.58 -17.59 36.10
N ARG A 189 -6.77 -16.69 35.54
CA ARG A 189 -7.27 -15.42 34.97
C ARG A 189 -6.35 -14.86 33.88
N THR A 190 -7.05 -14.32 32.89
CA THR A 190 -6.67 -13.59 31.68
C THR A 190 -5.70 -12.42 31.90
N GLY A 191 -4.65 -12.37 31.07
CA GLY A 191 -3.82 -11.18 30.82
C GLY A 191 -3.71 -10.96 29.31
N SER A 192 -4.78 -10.45 28.70
CA SER A 192 -4.83 -10.04 27.29
C SER A 192 -4.00 -8.76 27.13
N GLY A 193 -2.82 -8.89 26.54
CA GLY A 193 -2.02 -7.76 26.07
C GLY A 193 -2.65 -7.14 24.82
N LYS A 194 -3.73 -6.38 25.01
CA LYS A 194 -4.21 -5.40 24.04
C LYS A 194 -3.13 -4.31 23.90
N ILE A 195 -2.52 -4.21 22.73
CA ILE A 195 -1.76 -3.01 22.35
C ILE A 195 -2.81 -1.92 22.12
N SER A 196 -3.04 -1.12 23.16
CA SER A 196 -3.90 0.06 23.15
C SER A 196 -3.08 1.22 22.62
N CYS A 197 -3.46 1.75 21.47
CA CYS A 197 -2.94 3.03 20.97
C CYS A 197 -3.66 4.15 21.74
N ASN A 198 -3.32 4.35 23.02
CA ASN A 198 -3.71 5.55 23.75
C ASN A 198 -2.58 6.57 23.60
N THR A 199 -2.79 7.56 22.75
CA THR A 199 -2.10 8.84 22.86
C THR A 199 -2.97 9.72 23.74
N ASP A 200 -2.48 10.02 24.94
CA ASP A 200 -3.11 10.96 25.85
C ASP A 200 -3.16 12.36 25.23
N ASN A 201 -4.36 12.93 25.28
CA ASN A 201 -4.65 14.34 25.06
C ASN A 201 -3.85 15.19 26.05
N ASN A 202 -2.95 16.04 25.53
CA ASN A 202 -2.71 17.32 26.17
C ASN A 202 -3.47 18.39 25.40
N SER A 203 -4.39 19.03 26.11
CA SER A 203 -5.26 20.10 25.69
C SER A 203 -4.46 21.29 25.14
N ASN A 204 -4.74 21.67 23.89
CA ASN A 204 -4.77 23.07 23.48
C ASN A 204 -5.86 23.25 22.42
N ASN A 205 -6.85 24.06 22.78
CA ASN A 205 -8.00 24.47 21.99
C ASN A 205 -7.60 25.02 20.60
N SER A 206 -8.09 24.37 19.53
CA SER A 206 -8.52 25.06 18.32
C SER A 206 -9.49 24.16 17.55
N ASN A 207 -10.79 24.44 17.69
CA ASN A 207 -11.84 23.86 16.86
C ASN A 207 -11.66 24.34 15.42
N HIS A 208 -11.13 23.49 14.54
CA HIS A 208 -11.27 23.66 13.10
C HIS A 208 -11.73 22.33 12.49
N GLU A 209 -13.04 22.25 12.30
CA GLU A 209 -13.68 21.32 11.37
C GLU A 209 -13.05 21.51 9.97
N PRO A 210 -12.70 20.43 9.25
CA PRO A 210 -12.15 20.57 7.90
C PRO A 210 -13.23 21.18 6.98
N PRO A 211 -12.88 22.13 6.09
CA PRO A 211 -13.86 22.74 5.21
C PRO A 211 -14.49 21.68 4.31
N SER A 212 -15.82 21.67 4.26
CA SER A 212 -16.59 20.76 3.41
C SER A 212 -16.15 20.88 1.94
N PRO A 213 -16.21 19.77 1.17
CA PRO A 213 -15.97 19.85 -0.27
C PRO A 213 -17.00 20.79 -0.93
N PRO A 214 -16.62 21.54 -1.98
CA PRO A 214 -17.52 22.47 -2.63
C PRO A 214 -18.74 21.72 -3.23
N PRO A 215 -19.95 22.30 -3.15
CA PRO A 215 -21.13 21.67 -3.73
C PRO A 215 -21.01 21.54 -5.25
N THR A 216 -21.35 20.36 -5.76
CA THR A 216 -21.45 20.06 -7.18
C THR A 216 -22.49 20.98 -7.84
N PRO A 217 -22.20 21.65 -8.97
CA PRO A 217 -23.19 22.46 -9.67
C PRO A 217 -24.36 21.60 -10.14
N ILE A 218 -25.58 21.99 -9.78
CA ILE A 218 -26.81 21.40 -10.30
C ILE A 218 -26.94 21.84 -11.76
N SER A 219 -27.02 20.87 -12.68
CA SER A 219 -27.34 21.14 -14.07
C SER A 219 -28.77 21.64 -14.18
N VAL A 220 -28.95 22.88 -14.61
CA VAL A 220 -30.24 23.41 -15.06
C VAL A 220 -30.64 22.63 -16.30
N SER A 221 -31.65 21.78 -16.18
CA SER A 221 -32.30 21.13 -17.31
C SER A 221 -32.90 22.19 -18.22
N LYS A 222 -32.39 22.28 -19.46
CA LYS A 222 -32.99 23.05 -20.55
C LYS A 222 -34.36 22.46 -20.88
N GLU A 223 -35.41 23.03 -20.32
CA GLU A 223 -36.69 23.10 -21.00
C GLU A 223 -36.67 24.32 -21.91
N ARG A 224 -36.80 24.06 -23.20
CA ARG A 224 -37.03 25.05 -24.25
C ARG A 224 -38.46 25.60 -24.08
N PRO A 225 -38.68 26.90 -24.31
CA PRO A 225 -39.44 27.23 -25.50
C PRO A 225 -38.76 28.31 -26.36
N ASP A 226 -39.10 28.23 -27.64
CA ASP A 226 -38.68 29.09 -28.73
C ASP A 226 -38.96 30.58 -28.48
N HIS A 227 -38.02 31.44 -28.87
CA HIS A 227 -38.29 32.63 -29.70
C HIS A 227 -36.97 33.28 -30.16
N ASP A 228 -37.01 33.76 -31.39
CA ASP A 228 -35.92 34.24 -32.21
C ASP A 228 -35.19 35.48 -31.65
N ALA A 229 -33.86 35.46 -31.67
CA ALA A 229 -33.02 36.63 -31.93
C ALA A 229 -31.60 36.18 -32.28
N GLU A 230 -31.15 36.53 -33.48
CA GLU A 230 -29.76 36.44 -33.91
C GLU A 230 -28.81 37.06 -32.86
N SER A 231 -27.85 36.27 -32.39
CA SER A 231 -26.60 36.83 -31.90
C SER A 231 -25.47 35.83 -32.13
N THR A 232 -24.73 36.09 -33.19
CA THR A 232 -23.45 35.49 -33.53
C THR A 232 -22.44 35.79 -32.42
N TYR A 233 -22.39 34.98 -31.37
CA TYR A 233 -21.29 35.02 -30.40
C TYR A 233 -20.19 34.04 -30.84
N SER A 234 -19.30 34.62 -31.63
CA SER A 234 -17.92 34.18 -31.84
C SER A 234 -17.25 33.93 -30.48
N TRP A 235 -16.76 32.72 -30.21
CA TRP A 235 -15.92 32.44 -29.04
C TRP A 235 -14.54 33.07 -29.24
N SER A 236 -14.46 34.35 -28.93
CA SER A 236 -13.22 35.08 -28.60
C SER A 236 -13.43 35.75 -27.25
N THR A 237 -12.78 35.23 -26.22
CA THR A 237 -12.68 35.77 -24.85
C THR A 237 -11.44 35.07 -24.27
N THR A 238 -10.25 35.67 -24.11
CA THR A 238 -9.86 36.85 -23.33
C THR A 238 -10.75 37.06 -22.12
N GLY A 239 -10.36 36.48 -20.98
CA GLY A 239 -11.05 36.65 -19.70
C GLY A 239 -10.52 35.66 -18.67
N PHE A 240 -9.43 36.04 -17.99
CA PHE A 240 -9.06 35.45 -16.70
C PHE A 240 -10.13 35.84 -15.68
N GLU A 241 -11.11 34.98 -15.39
CA GLU A 241 -12.05 35.30 -14.31
C GLU A 241 -12.42 34.07 -13.46
N PHE A 242 -11.95 34.16 -12.21
CA PHE A 242 -12.41 33.55 -10.96
C PHE A 242 -12.24 32.03 -10.77
N GLN A 243 -10.98 31.62 -10.57
CA GLN A 243 -10.67 30.49 -9.71
C GLN A 243 -10.68 30.97 -8.24
N PRO A 244 -11.22 30.22 -7.27
CA PRO A 244 -11.15 30.60 -5.85
C PRO A 244 -9.69 30.76 -5.41
N MET A 245 -9.29 32.00 -5.12
CA MET A 245 -7.93 32.42 -4.73
C MET A 245 -7.49 31.89 -3.35
N ASN A 246 -8.33 31.10 -2.68
CA ASN A 246 -8.08 30.59 -1.32
C ASN A 246 -7.34 29.25 -1.32
N SER A 247 -6.97 28.73 -2.49
CA SER A 247 -6.28 27.45 -2.62
C SER A 247 -4.78 27.66 -2.78
N VAL A 248 -3.96 26.90 -2.05
CA VAL A 248 -2.49 26.90 -2.23
C VAL A 248 -2.08 26.62 -3.68
N PHE A 249 -2.95 25.95 -4.45
CA PHE A 249 -2.74 25.63 -5.85
C PHE A 249 -2.96 26.82 -6.80
N SER A 250 -3.67 27.87 -6.39
CA SER A 250 -3.87 29.07 -7.24
C SER A 250 -2.59 29.90 -7.38
N VAL A 251 -1.57 29.63 -6.55
CA VAL A 251 -0.26 30.29 -6.65
C VAL A 251 0.49 29.81 -7.91
N PHE A 252 0.28 28.57 -8.34
CA PHE A 252 1.00 28.01 -9.47
C PHE A 252 0.32 28.36 -10.79
N CYS A 253 1.11 28.44 -11.87
CA CYS A 253 0.54 28.60 -13.18
C CYS A 253 -0.37 27.40 -13.51
N PRO A 254 -1.53 27.60 -14.17
CA PRO A 254 -2.39 26.50 -14.61
C PRO A 254 -1.68 25.46 -15.48
N GLU A 255 -0.64 25.84 -16.22
CA GLU A 255 0.18 24.89 -16.97
C GLU A 255 1.17 24.13 -16.07
N ALA A 256 1.77 24.78 -15.06
CA ALA A 256 2.56 24.12 -14.02
C ALA A 256 1.75 23.05 -13.28
N MET A 257 0.49 23.38 -12.94
CA MET A 257 -0.44 22.47 -12.26
C MET A 257 -0.68 21.18 -13.02
N LYS A 258 -0.65 21.21 -14.36
CA LYS A 258 -0.78 19.99 -15.17
C LYS A 258 0.36 19.01 -14.90
N TYR A 259 1.56 19.50 -14.58
CA TYR A 259 2.72 18.66 -14.26
C TYR A 259 2.75 18.20 -12.79
N GLN A 260 2.04 18.90 -11.89
CA GLN A 260 1.81 18.46 -10.52
C GLN A 260 0.76 17.35 -10.43
N VAL A 261 -0.31 17.44 -11.24
CA VAL A 261 -1.42 16.46 -11.26
C VAL A 261 -1.07 15.25 -12.11
N ASP A 262 -0.52 15.45 -13.29
CA ASP A 262 -0.11 14.38 -14.21
C ASP A 262 1.41 14.19 -14.15
N LEU A 263 1.81 13.23 -13.33
CA LEU A 263 3.22 12.86 -13.16
C LEU A 263 3.83 12.29 -14.46
N GLU A 264 3.07 11.82 -15.44
CA GLU A 264 3.63 11.24 -16.67
C GLU A 264 3.77 12.25 -17.80
N LYS A 265 3.09 13.40 -17.71
CA LYS A 265 3.10 14.47 -18.71
C LYS A 265 4.51 14.85 -19.17
N THR A 266 4.88 14.58 -20.41
CA THR A 266 6.22 14.92 -20.92
C THR A 266 6.46 16.43 -20.91
N MET A 267 7.71 16.82 -20.63
CA MET A 267 8.12 18.23 -20.71
C MET A 267 7.92 18.73 -22.15
N PRO A 268 7.52 20.01 -22.34
CA PRO A 268 7.33 20.57 -23.68
C PRO A 268 8.60 20.48 -24.54
N ILE A 269 8.40 20.48 -25.86
CA ILE A 269 9.50 20.45 -26.84
C ILE A 269 10.41 21.68 -26.63
N LYS A 270 11.71 21.51 -26.88
CA LYS A 270 12.71 22.58 -26.78
C LYS A 270 12.24 23.85 -27.52
N GLY A 271 12.20 24.97 -26.82
CA GLY A 271 11.88 26.30 -27.35
C GLY A 271 10.47 26.78 -26.99
N ALA A 272 9.65 25.93 -26.36
CA ALA A 272 8.34 26.32 -25.88
C ALA A 272 8.45 27.29 -24.69
N LYS A 273 7.53 28.26 -24.66
CA LYS A 273 7.27 29.11 -23.49
C LYS A 273 5.87 28.82 -22.97
N CYS A 274 5.72 28.83 -21.65
CA CYS A 274 4.42 28.82 -21.02
C CYS A 274 3.70 30.15 -21.31
N ARG A 275 2.36 30.12 -21.32
CA ARG A 275 1.54 31.33 -21.43
C ARG A 275 1.77 32.35 -20.31
N CYS A 276 2.28 31.94 -19.15
CA CYS A 276 2.66 32.85 -18.08
C CYS A 276 4.04 33.51 -18.29
N GLY A 277 4.73 33.23 -19.41
CA GLY A 277 6.07 33.74 -19.69
C GLY A 277 7.21 32.84 -19.19
N TYR A 278 6.92 31.78 -18.42
CA TYR A 278 7.93 30.82 -18.01
C TYR A 278 8.57 30.11 -19.21
N ASP A 279 9.89 30.14 -19.29
CA ASP A 279 10.64 29.48 -20.35
C ASP A 279 11.01 28.05 -19.89
N TRP A 280 10.46 27.05 -20.59
CA TRP A 280 10.67 25.64 -20.26
C TRP A 280 12.13 25.20 -20.45
N ASN A 281 12.93 25.98 -21.19
CA ASN A 281 14.33 25.71 -21.50
C ASN A 281 15.32 26.60 -20.75
N ALA A 282 14.97 27.84 -20.39
CA ALA A 282 15.91 28.77 -19.75
C ALA A 282 16.48 28.20 -18.44
N THR A 283 15.70 27.42 -17.70
CA THR A 283 16.10 26.79 -16.44
C THR A 283 16.72 25.39 -16.60
N CYS A 284 16.60 24.75 -17.77
CA CYS A 284 17.40 23.56 -18.12
C CYS A 284 18.88 23.91 -18.36
N CYS A 285 19.15 25.19 -18.65
CA CYS A 285 20.43 25.70 -19.11
C CYS A 285 21.18 26.55 -18.07
N THR A 286 20.92 26.38 -16.77
CA THR A 286 21.96 26.79 -15.80
C THR A 286 23.15 25.87 -16.05
N GLU A 287 24.16 26.36 -16.74
CA GLU A 287 25.38 25.63 -17.16
C GLU A 287 26.09 24.95 -15.97
N ASN A 288 25.74 25.33 -14.74
CA ASN A 288 26.29 24.80 -13.52
C ASN A 288 25.38 23.72 -12.89
N ARG A 289 25.62 22.44 -13.22
CA ARG A 289 24.94 21.30 -12.57
C ARG A 289 24.96 21.34 -11.03
N ALA A 290 25.93 22.03 -10.41
CA ALA A 290 26.01 22.17 -8.96
C ALA A 290 24.88 23.04 -8.36
N THR A 291 24.26 23.95 -9.13
CA THR A 291 23.13 24.75 -8.65
C THR A 291 21.88 23.90 -8.46
N MET A 292 21.75 22.79 -9.19
CA MET A 292 20.60 21.87 -9.14
C MET A 292 20.68 20.83 -8.03
N VAL A 293 21.84 20.63 -7.40
CA VAL A 293 21.98 19.68 -6.28
C VAL A 293 21.46 20.32 -4.98
N ILE A 294 20.49 19.68 -4.34
CA ILE A 294 19.98 20.02 -3.00
C ILE A 294 20.56 19.03 -1.97
N LYS A 295 20.25 19.22 -0.69
CA LYS A 295 20.86 18.46 0.41
C LYS A 295 20.71 16.95 0.20
N GLU A 296 21.69 16.21 0.70
CA GLU A 296 21.71 14.74 0.65
C GLU A 296 21.74 14.13 -0.77
N GLY A 297 22.24 14.88 -1.76
CA GLY A 297 22.51 14.37 -3.11
C GLY A 297 21.31 14.37 -4.05
N PHE A 298 20.13 14.83 -3.60
CA PHE A 298 18.97 15.02 -4.46
C PHE A 298 19.22 16.15 -5.47
N GLN A 299 18.54 16.08 -6.61
CA GLN A 299 18.68 17.06 -7.68
C GLN A 299 17.33 17.60 -8.12
N ILE A 300 17.23 18.92 -8.19
CA ILE A 300 16.11 19.62 -8.81
C ILE A 300 16.15 19.34 -10.31
N THR A 301 15.18 18.59 -10.80
CA THR A 301 15.07 18.33 -12.24
C THR A 301 14.39 19.50 -12.96
N PRO A 302 14.58 19.63 -14.28
CA PRO A 302 13.82 20.59 -15.08
C PRO A 302 12.31 20.43 -14.96
N ARG A 303 11.84 19.20 -14.77
CA ARG A 303 10.43 18.91 -14.55
C ARG A 303 9.96 19.45 -13.20
N PHE A 304 10.76 19.34 -12.15
CA PHE A 304 10.47 19.93 -10.85
C PHE A 304 10.30 21.45 -10.95
N LEU A 305 11.18 22.13 -11.68
CA LEU A 305 11.06 23.57 -11.94
C LEU A 305 9.84 23.90 -12.79
N GLY A 306 9.60 23.09 -13.82
CA GLY A 306 8.42 23.19 -14.68
C GLY A 306 7.09 23.05 -13.94
N LYS A 307 7.01 22.23 -12.90
CA LYS A 307 5.81 22.14 -12.04
C LYS A 307 5.77 23.18 -10.92
N SER A 308 6.88 23.86 -10.66
CA SER A 308 7.01 24.87 -9.60
C SER A 308 6.71 26.30 -10.08
N HIS A 309 6.66 26.56 -11.38
CA HIS A 309 6.56 27.94 -11.86
C HIS A 309 5.21 28.62 -11.58
N CYS A 310 5.28 29.92 -11.32
CA CYS A 310 4.16 30.83 -11.11
C CYS A 310 4.40 32.16 -11.83
N GLU A 311 3.41 33.06 -11.85
CA GLU A 311 3.45 34.33 -12.59
C GLU A 311 4.67 35.22 -12.25
N LYS A 312 5.22 35.10 -11.03
CA LYS A 312 6.33 35.93 -10.53
C LYS A 312 7.57 35.12 -10.10
N GLY A 313 7.68 33.86 -10.51
CA GLY A 313 8.84 33.02 -10.17
C GLY A 313 8.51 31.55 -9.98
N LEU A 314 8.93 30.99 -8.85
CA LEU A 314 8.80 29.58 -8.49
C LEU A 314 8.15 29.42 -7.12
N GLY A 315 7.05 28.69 -7.01
CA GLY A 315 6.50 28.22 -5.75
C GLY A 315 7.11 26.88 -5.32
N CYS A 316 7.27 26.68 -4.02
CA CYS A 316 7.70 25.38 -3.51
C CYS A 316 6.54 24.38 -3.50
N VAL A 317 6.58 23.39 -4.39
CA VAL A 317 5.53 22.35 -4.51
C VAL A 317 5.45 21.47 -3.25
N LEU A 318 6.58 21.26 -2.57
CA LEU A 318 6.62 20.46 -1.34
C LEU A 318 5.82 21.10 -0.19
N CYS A 319 5.71 22.43 -0.17
CA CYS A 319 4.91 23.15 0.82
C CYS A 319 3.40 22.94 0.65
N THR A 320 2.91 22.53 -0.52
CA THR A 320 1.47 22.40 -0.79
C THR A 320 0.73 21.52 0.22
N SER A 321 1.40 20.48 0.74
CA SER A 321 0.90 19.61 1.81
C SER A 321 0.57 20.35 3.13
N SER A 322 1.20 21.50 3.38
CA SER A 322 0.96 22.36 4.55
C SER A 322 -0.18 23.36 4.35
N GLY A 323 -0.80 23.41 3.16
CA GLY A 323 -1.85 24.37 2.82
C GLY A 323 -1.33 25.79 2.54
N LYS A 324 -0.01 26.01 2.57
CA LYS A 324 0.66 27.27 2.21
C LYS A 324 1.85 26.99 1.29
N THR A 325 2.20 27.93 0.42
CA THR A 325 3.39 27.80 -0.44
C THR A 325 4.15 29.12 -0.49
N GLU A 326 5.47 29.04 -0.32
CA GLU A 326 6.37 30.18 -0.47
C GLU A 326 6.82 30.31 -1.93
N THR A 327 6.97 31.54 -2.39
CA THR A 327 7.39 31.85 -3.76
C THR A 327 8.77 32.51 -3.78
N PHE A 328 9.55 32.20 -4.81
CA PHE A 328 10.95 32.59 -4.95
C PHE A 328 11.17 33.12 -6.36
N GLY A 329 11.91 34.23 -6.48
CA GLY A 329 12.26 34.81 -7.79
C GLY A 329 13.35 34.05 -8.54
N SER A 330 14.04 33.11 -7.89
CA SER A 330 15.17 32.36 -8.46
C SER A 330 15.19 30.89 -8.01
N VAL A 331 15.90 30.07 -8.77
CA VAL A 331 16.14 28.65 -8.45
C VAL A 331 16.95 28.52 -7.16
N GLU A 332 17.91 29.42 -6.94
CA GLU A 332 18.75 29.45 -5.75
C GLU A 332 17.93 29.72 -4.48
N GLY A 333 16.94 30.61 -4.57
CA GLY A 333 16.00 30.88 -3.47
C GLY A 333 15.17 29.64 -3.13
N LEU A 334 14.60 29.00 -4.16
CA LEU A 334 13.83 27.76 -4.00
C LEU A 334 14.69 26.63 -3.40
N LYS A 335 15.93 26.46 -3.88
CA LYS A 335 16.90 25.50 -3.36
C LYS A 335 17.24 25.75 -1.90
N THR A 336 17.50 27.00 -1.54
CA THR A 336 17.84 27.37 -0.15
C THR A 336 16.69 27.00 0.77
N HIS A 337 15.45 27.33 0.39
CA HIS A 337 14.26 26.95 1.11
C HIS A 337 14.09 25.43 1.21
N ILE A 338 14.26 24.67 0.12
CA ILE A 338 14.16 23.20 0.16
C ILE A 338 15.16 22.59 1.14
N ASN A 339 16.39 23.11 1.16
CA ASN A 339 17.43 22.64 2.07
C ASN A 339 17.13 22.96 3.54
N SER A 340 16.56 24.13 3.84
CA SER A 340 16.25 24.53 5.23
C SER A 340 14.94 23.95 5.75
N SER A 341 13.92 23.83 4.90
CA SER A 341 12.52 23.71 5.33
C SER A 341 11.91 22.33 5.11
N HIS A 342 12.49 21.49 4.25
CA HIS A 342 11.94 20.17 3.94
C HIS A 342 12.81 19.02 4.45
N THR A 343 12.20 17.94 4.93
CA THR A 343 12.92 16.76 5.41
C THR A 343 13.33 15.85 4.26
N LYS A 344 14.36 15.02 4.45
CA LYS A 344 14.75 13.96 3.49
C LYS A 344 13.55 13.13 3.02
N TRP A 345 12.65 12.80 3.95
CA TRP A 345 11.49 11.96 3.67
C TRP A 345 10.53 12.63 2.68
N GLN A 346 10.33 13.95 2.79
CA GLN A 346 9.53 14.70 1.82
C GLN A 346 10.18 14.72 0.42
N LEU A 347 11.51 14.81 0.35
CA LEU A 347 12.24 14.77 -0.92
C LEU A 347 12.12 13.40 -1.61
N LEU A 348 12.17 12.30 -0.85
CA LEU A 348 12.03 10.94 -1.38
C LEU A 348 10.69 10.65 -2.07
N HIS A 349 9.64 11.38 -1.70
CA HIS A 349 8.30 11.17 -2.26
C HIS A 349 8.05 12.01 -3.51
N ASP A 350 8.95 12.93 -3.85
CA ASP A 350 8.87 13.70 -5.08
C ASP A 350 9.79 13.09 -6.14
N ARG A 351 9.17 12.41 -7.12
CA ARG A 351 9.89 11.73 -8.21
C ARG A 351 10.73 12.68 -9.08
N ASP A 352 10.40 13.97 -9.08
CA ASP A 352 11.12 14.97 -9.86
C ASP A 352 12.30 15.57 -9.08
N LEU A 353 12.57 15.07 -7.87
CA LEU A 353 13.79 15.26 -7.12
C LEU A 353 14.60 13.96 -7.17
N VAL A 354 15.50 13.84 -8.16
CA VAL A 354 16.27 12.60 -8.35
C VAL A 354 17.54 12.67 -7.52
N GLY A 355 17.64 11.81 -6.49
CA GLY A 355 18.89 11.46 -5.84
C GLY A 355 19.27 10.04 -6.22
N ARG A 356 20.42 9.86 -6.88
CA ARG A 356 21.10 8.56 -6.90
C ARG A 356 22.44 8.73 -6.20
#